data_AF-A0A7S1S9E6-F1
#
_entry.id   AF-A0A7S1S9E6-F1
#
_cell.length_a   1.000
_cell.length_b   1.000
_cell.length_c   1.000
_cell.angle_alpha   90.00
_cell.angle_beta   90.00
_cell.angle_gamma   90.00
#
_symmetry.space_group_name_H-M   'P 1'
#
loop_
_entity.id
_entity.type
_entity.pdbx_description
1 polymer ?
#
loop_
_entity_poly.entity_id
_entity_poly.type
_entity_poly.pdbx_seq_one_letter_code
_entity_poly.pdbx_strand_id
1 'polypeptide(L)'
;GQLGEGERSQLTDLLVETKVVPLEQRAAVDEALKPGGHADKLHTGLAWASIARQWAPALLLLPLLECWVAFGAPMRGGGVLTSWLRFDCCLTIGLAAAVAFTAVALAPVVRVFMEDPLTALRRGAAAAGSGAETAIRAALPGVSMALVKRGGAGAVAAAALALCSLFWAALGALLLPVAALSGCPVVAFLTCSVVVGLRLGSTAPLVRLCA
;
A
#
# COMPACT_ATOMS: atom_id res chain seq x y z
N GLY A 1 17.47 -7.44 -14.67
CA GLY A 1 17.37 -6.51 -15.81
C GLY A 1 15.95 -6.50 -16.31
N GLN A 2 15.39 -5.34 -16.63
CA GLN A 2 14.10 -5.27 -17.32
C GLN A 2 14.32 -5.68 -18.79
N LEU A 3 13.59 -6.70 -19.25
CA LEU A 3 13.55 -7.07 -20.66
C LEU A 3 12.97 -5.92 -21.49
N GLY A 4 13.57 -5.64 -22.64
CA GLY A 4 13.07 -4.62 -23.58
C GLY A 4 11.71 -5.00 -24.16
N GLU A 5 10.95 -4.01 -24.62
CA GLU A 5 9.59 -4.22 -25.15
C GLU A 5 9.55 -5.22 -26.32
N GLY A 6 10.56 -5.16 -27.21
CA GLY A 6 10.73 -6.13 -28.29
C GLY A 6 11.07 -7.54 -27.82
N GLU A 7 11.89 -7.68 -26.77
CA GLU A 7 12.26 -8.99 -26.21
C GLU A 7 11.06 -9.66 -25.52
N ARG A 8 10.18 -8.87 -24.87
CA ARG A 8 8.94 -9.37 -24.26
C ARG A 8 7.97 -9.91 -25.31
N SER A 9 7.82 -9.21 -26.44
CA SER A 9 6.99 -9.69 -27.56
C SER A 9 7.53 -11.02 -28.11
N GLN A 10 8.84 -11.10 -28.36
CA GLN A 10 9.47 -12.32 -28.88
C GLN A 10 9.36 -13.51 -27.92
N LEU A 11 9.48 -13.28 -26.62
CA LEU A 11 9.25 -14.31 -25.59
C LEU A 11 7.81 -14.82 -25.58
N THR A 12 6.84 -13.95 -25.83
CA THR A 12 5.43 -14.33 -25.86
C THR A 12 5.11 -15.18 -27.08
N ASP A 13 5.64 -14.79 -28.25
CA ASP A 13 5.51 -15.58 -29.47
C ASP A 13 6.21 -16.94 -29.33
N LEU A 14 7.40 -17.00 -28.72
CA LEU A 14 8.11 -18.25 -28.40
C LEU A 14 7.34 -19.15 -27.44
N LEU A 15 6.67 -18.59 -26.43
CA LEU A 15 5.84 -19.34 -25.47
C LEU A 15 4.58 -19.94 -26.10
N VAL A 16 4.01 -19.25 -27.09
CA VAL A 16 2.89 -19.75 -27.89
C VAL A 16 3.39 -20.83 -28.86
N GLU A 17 4.51 -20.59 -29.54
CA GLU A 17 5.08 -21.52 -30.52
C GLU A 17 5.52 -22.85 -29.88
N THR A 18 6.09 -22.79 -28.67
CA THR A 18 6.46 -23.98 -27.88
C THR A 18 5.27 -24.72 -27.26
N LYS A 19 4.02 -24.28 -27.52
CA LYS A 19 2.78 -24.83 -26.95
C LYS A 19 2.72 -24.85 -25.42
N VAL A 20 3.53 -24.03 -24.76
CA VAL A 20 3.51 -23.89 -23.28
C VAL A 20 2.22 -23.17 -22.83
N VAL A 21 1.67 -22.32 -23.70
CA VAL A 21 0.42 -21.58 -23.47
C VAL A 21 -0.64 -22.00 -24.51
N PRO A 22 -1.84 -22.45 -24.09
CA PRO A 22 -2.96 -22.72 -25.01
C PRO A 22 -3.37 -21.46 -25.78
N LEU A 23 -3.77 -21.60 -27.04
CA LEU A 23 -4.20 -20.48 -27.89
C LEU A 23 -5.35 -19.68 -27.27
N GLU A 24 -6.25 -20.33 -26.53
CA GLU A 24 -7.36 -19.64 -25.85
C GLU A 24 -6.89 -18.66 -24.77
N GLN A 25 -5.69 -18.86 -24.21
CA GLN A 25 -5.13 -18.03 -23.14
C GLN A 25 -4.18 -16.95 -23.67
N ARG A 26 -3.90 -16.91 -24.98
CA ARG A 26 -2.97 -15.94 -25.58
C ARG A 26 -3.35 -14.50 -25.26
N ALA A 27 -4.63 -14.14 -25.40
CA ALA A 27 -5.11 -12.80 -25.11
C ALA A 27 -4.90 -12.39 -23.64
N ALA A 28 -5.11 -13.32 -22.70
CA ALA A 28 -4.92 -13.05 -21.28
C ALA A 28 -3.43 -12.94 -20.91
N VAL A 29 -2.57 -13.72 -21.56
CA VAL A 29 -1.11 -13.66 -21.38
C VAL A 29 -0.53 -12.39 -22.00
N ASP A 30 -0.96 -12.01 -23.21
CA ASP A 30 -0.57 -10.75 -23.84
C ASP A 30 -0.97 -9.56 -22.94
N GLU A 31 -2.18 -9.55 -22.40
CA GLU A 31 -2.65 -8.49 -21.49
C GLU A 31 -1.85 -8.47 -20.17
N ALA A 32 -1.44 -9.63 -19.67
CA ALA A 32 -0.64 -9.74 -18.45
C ALA A 32 0.82 -9.29 -18.66
N LEU A 33 1.37 -9.49 -19.86
CA LEU A 33 2.76 -9.20 -20.22
C LEU A 33 2.99 -7.83 -20.85
N LYS A 34 1.92 -7.15 -21.31
CA LYS A 34 2.00 -5.76 -21.78
C LYS A 34 2.67 -4.89 -20.73
N PRO A 35 3.56 -3.95 -21.13
CA PRO A 35 4.18 -3.02 -20.19
C PRO A 35 3.10 -2.23 -19.43
N GLY A 36 3.17 -2.26 -18.10
CA GLY A 36 2.14 -1.69 -17.22
C GLY A 36 0.93 -2.59 -16.94
N GLY A 37 0.96 -3.84 -17.42
CA GLY A 37 -0.03 -4.87 -17.16
C GLY A 37 -0.07 -5.35 -15.71
N HIS A 38 -0.94 -6.33 -15.43
CA HIS A 38 -1.14 -6.84 -14.07
C HIS A 38 0.12 -7.45 -13.45
N ALA A 39 0.98 -8.09 -14.26
CA ALA A 39 2.24 -8.66 -13.77
C ALA A 39 3.21 -7.57 -13.31
N ASP A 40 3.34 -6.47 -14.07
CA ASP A 40 4.19 -5.33 -13.70
C ASP A 40 3.66 -4.64 -12.43
N LYS A 41 2.33 -4.49 -12.30
CA LYS A 41 1.70 -3.95 -11.07
C LYS A 41 1.95 -4.84 -9.85
N LEU A 42 1.83 -6.15 -10.02
CA LEU A 42 2.08 -7.12 -8.94
C LEU A 42 3.57 -7.16 -8.56
N HIS A 43 4.47 -7.16 -9.54
CA HIS A 43 5.91 -7.05 -9.30
C HIS A 43 6.27 -5.76 -8.57
N THR A 44 5.69 -4.63 -9.00
CA THR A 44 5.87 -3.32 -8.33
C THR A 44 5.35 -3.38 -6.90
N GLY A 45 4.17 -3.97 -6.68
CA GLY A 45 3.60 -4.19 -5.36
C GLY A 45 4.48 -5.05 -4.45
N LEU A 46 5.06 -6.13 -4.98
CA LEU A 46 6.00 -7.01 -4.25
C LEU A 46 7.32 -6.30 -3.95
N ALA A 47 7.85 -5.51 -4.88
CA ALA A 47 9.03 -4.69 -4.66
C ALA A 47 8.78 -3.69 -3.53
N TRP A 48 7.66 -2.98 -3.56
CA TRP A 48 7.25 -2.08 -2.47
C TRP A 48 7.02 -2.82 -1.16
N ALA A 49 6.43 -4.02 -1.17
CA ALA A 49 6.26 -4.82 0.04
C ALA A 49 7.62 -5.21 0.64
N SER A 50 8.61 -5.53 -0.18
CA SER A 50 9.97 -5.84 0.28
C SER A 50 10.66 -4.62 0.90
N ILE A 51 10.55 -3.44 0.27
CA ILE A 51 11.07 -2.18 0.78
C ILE A 51 10.34 -1.82 2.09
N ALA A 52 9.01 -1.85 2.09
CA ALA A 52 8.20 -1.58 3.27
C ALA A 52 8.55 -2.51 4.43
N ARG A 53 8.84 -3.79 4.16
CA ARG A 53 9.30 -4.74 5.19
C ARG A 53 10.68 -4.37 5.74
N GLN A 54 11.62 -3.98 4.87
CA GLN A 54 12.96 -3.54 5.28
C GLN A 54 12.90 -2.26 6.14
N TRP A 55 12.00 -1.33 5.78
CA TRP A 55 11.84 -0.04 6.46
C TRP A 55 10.75 -0.04 7.53
N ALA A 56 10.07 -1.16 7.77
CA ALA A 56 8.97 -1.28 8.73
C ALA A 56 9.35 -0.77 10.15
N PRO A 57 10.55 -1.05 10.69
CA PRO A 57 10.93 -0.51 12.00
C PRO A 57 11.01 1.02 12.01
N ALA A 58 11.56 1.61 10.95
CA ALA A 58 11.65 3.07 10.82
C ALA A 58 10.26 3.71 10.65
N LEU A 59 9.39 3.08 9.86
CA LEU A 59 8.00 3.50 9.68
C LEU A 59 7.18 3.40 10.96
N LEU A 60 7.51 2.48 11.88
CA LEU A 60 6.90 2.36 13.21
C LEU A 60 7.51 3.33 14.23
N LEU A 61 8.80 3.64 14.11
CA LEU A 61 9.47 4.57 15.01
C LEU A 61 8.96 6.00 14.83
N LEU A 62 8.64 6.39 13.59
CA LEU A 62 8.13 7.72 13.28
C LEU A 62 6.84 8.10 14.05
N PRO A 63 5.74 7.32 14.03
CA PRO A 63 4.55 7.61 14.81
C PRO A 63 4.79 7.61 16.33
N LEU A 64 5.73 6.79 16.82
CA LEU A 64 6.10 6.79 18.23
C LEU A 64 6.78 8.11 18.62
N LEU A 65 7.68 8.63 17.77
CA LEU A 65 8.30 9.93 17.95
C LEU A 65 7.27 11.06 17.85
N GLU A 66 6.35 10.99 16.87
CA GLU A 66 5.25 11.95 16.73
C GLU A 66 4.39 12.00 17.99
N CYS A 67 3.95 10.85 18.49
CA CYS A 67 3.16 10.79 19.72
C CYS A 67 3.96 11.25 20.94
N TRP A 68 5.24 10.90 21.04
CA TRP A 68 6.09 11.37 22.13
C TRP A 68 6.18 12.91 22.14
N VAL A 69 6.29 13.54 20.96
CA VAL A 69 6.27 15.01 20.86
C VAL A 69 4.87 15.57 21.14
N ALA A 70 3.83 14.98 20.56
CA ALA A 70 2.44 15.46 20.65
C ALA A 70 1.88 15.44 22.09
N PHE A 71 2.29 14.45 22.87
CA PHE A 71 1.86 14.26 24.26
C PHE A 71 2.94 14.65 25.29
N GLY A 72 4.16 14.95 24.84
CA GLY A 72 5.28 15.31 25.68
C GLY A 72 5.17 16.70 26.32
N ALA A 73 6.02 16.91 27.33
CA ALA A 73 6.17 18.18 28.04
C ALA A 73 6.39 19.44 27.15
N PRO A 74 7.15 19.39 26.02
CA PRO A 74 7.39 20.61 25.23
C PRO A 74 6.14 21.19 24.55
N MET A 75 4.99 20.49 24.57
CA MET A 75 3.75 20.91 23.90
C MET A 75 2.60 21.28 24.87
N ARG A 76 2.85 21.42 26.19
CA ARG A 76 1.77 21.63 27.17
C ARG A 76 1.03 22.99 27.06
N GLY A 77 1.56 23.96 26.33
CA GLY A 77 0.87 25.22 25.98
C GLY A 77 0.29 25.25 24.56
N GLY A 78 0.20 24.09 23.91
CA GLY A 78 0.00 23.95 22.48
C GLY A 78 -1.39 24.34 21.99
N GLY A 79 -1.47 25.40 21.17
CA GLY A 79 -2.68 25.82 20.48
C GLY A 79 -3.11 24.86 19.36
N VAL A 80 -3.72 25.39 18.31
CA VAL A 80 -4.31 24.61 17.20
C VAL A 80 -3.33 23.59 16.59
N LEU A 81 -2.05 23.92 16.48
CA LEU A 81 -1.03 23.05 15.89
C LEU A 81 -0.77 21.78 16.72
N THR A 82 -0.80 21.87 18.05
CA THR A 82 -0.61 20.70 18.92
C THR A 82 -1.83 19.80 18.90
N SER A 83 -3.03 20.37 18.88
CA SER A 83 -4.26 19.59 18.67
C SER A 83 -4.21 18.87 17.32
N TRP A 84 -3.80 19.57 16.25
CA TRP A 84 -3.59 18.98 14.93
C TRP A 84 -2.62 17.78 14.97
N LEU A 85 -1.46 17.93 15.64
CA LEU A 85 -0.45 16.87 15.76
C LEU A 85 -0.95 15.65 16.56
N ARG A 86 -1.80 15.85 17.58
CA ARG A 86 -2.40 14.74 18.34
C ARG A 86 -3.37 13.92 17.49
N PHE A 87 -4.24 14.59 16.74
CA PHE A 87 -5.12 13.91 15.79
C PHE A 87 -4.32 13.22 14.69
N ASP A 88 -3.25 13.87 14.23
CA ASP A 88 -2.33 13.30 13.25
C ASP A 88 -1.71 11.99 13.75
N CYS A 89 -1.22 11.95 14.99
CA CYS A 89 -0.67 10.72 15.59
C CYS A 89 -1.72 9.61 15.69
N CYS A 90 -2.96 9.93 16.09
CA CYS A 90 -4.05 8.95 16.12
C CYS A 90 -4.31 8.34 14.73
N LEU A 91 -4.26 9.16 13.67
CA LEU A 91 -4.37 8.69 12.29
C LEU A 91 -3.17 7.80 11.91
N THR A 92 -1.94 8.15 12.27
CA THR A 92 -0.76 7.32 11.97
C THR A 92 -0.86 5.96 12.65
N ILE A 93 -1.23 5.92 13.92
CA ILE A 93 -1.40 4.68 14.70
C ILE A 93 -2.51 3.82 14.10
N GLY A 94 -3.66 4.43 13.80
CA GLY A 94 -4.79 3.74 13.17
C GLY A 94 -4.38 3.12 11.82
N LEU A 95 -3.66 3.88 11.00
CA LEU A 95 -3.16 3.40 9.70
C LEU A 95 -2.19 2.23 9.88
N ALA A 96 -1.21 2.36 10.79
CA ALA A 96 -0.25 1.31 11.09
C ALA A 96 -0.94 0.02 11.58
N ALA A 97 -1.94 0.15 12.46
CA ALA A 97 -2.74 -0.97 12.95
C ALA A 97 -3.55 -1.64 11.83
N ALA A 98 -4.18 -0.86 10.95
CA ALA A 98 -4.92 -1.38 9.79
C ALA A 98 -4.00 -2.14 8.82
N VAL A 99 -2.83 -1.59 8.50
CA VAL A 99 -1.83 -2.25 7.65
C VAL A 99 -1.32 -3.55 8.28
N ALA A 100 -0.98 -3.52 9.57
CA ALA A 100 -0.53 -4.72 10.29
C ALA A 100 -1.62 -5.80 10.32
N PHE A 101 -2.88 -5.41 10.58
CA PHE A 101 -4.01 -6.32 10.54
C PHE A 101 -4.19 -6.95 9.15
N THR A 102 -4.14 -6.15 8.07
CA THR A 102 -4.21 -6.63 6.69
C THR A 102 -3.08 -7.60 6.38
N ALA A 103 -1.84 -7.27 6.77
CA ALA A 103 -0.67 -8.11 6.53
C ALA A 103 -0.82 -9.48 7.22
N VAL A 104 -1.29 -9.51 8.47
CA VAL A 104 -1.54 -10.76 9.20
C VAL A 104 -2.71 -11.53 8.59
N ALA A 105 -3.81 -10.87 8.25
CA ALA A 105 -5.00 -11.51 7.70
C ALA A 105 -4.77 -12.10 6.29
N LEU A 106 -3.97 -11.43 5.46
CA LEU A 106 -3.64 -11.87 4.10
C LEU A 106 -2.36 -12.71 4.02
N ALA A 107 -1.61 -12.89 5.11
CA ALA A 107 -0.43 -13.77 5.14
C ALA A 107 -0.66 -15.16 4.51
N PRO A 108 -1.76 -15.90 4.81
CA PRO A 108 -1.99 -17.21 4.17
C PRO A 108 -2.30 -17.10 2.67
N VAL A 109 -2.99 -16.03 2.25
CA VAL A 109 -3.25 -15.75 0.82
C VAL A 109 -1.93 -15.56 0.09
N VAL A 110 -1.05 -14.73 0.65
CA VAL A 110 0.27 -14.43 0.07
C VAL A 110 1.11 -15.70 0.01
N ARG A 111 1.12 -16.56 1.03
CA ARG A 111 1.87 -17.82 0.99
C ARG A 111 1.43 -18.74 -0.14
N VAL A 112 0.12 -19.02 -0.24
CA VAL A 112 -0.43 -19.87 -1.31
C VAL A 112 -0.15 -19.27 -2.69
N PHE A 113 -0.28 -17.96 -2.83
CA PHE A 113 0.00 -17.28 -4.09
C PHE A 113 1.49 -17.31 -4.46
N MET A 114 2.40 -17.24 -3.48
CA MET A 114 3.84 -17.27 -3.72
C MET A 114 4.37 -18.68 -4.03
N GLU A 115 3.68 -19.73 -3.59
CA GLU A 115 4.04 -21.12 -3.90
C GLU A 115 3.76 -21.47 -5.37
N ASP A 116 2.61 -21.07 -5.91
CA ASP A 116 2.25 -21.31 -7.32
C ASP A 116 1.34 -20.20 -7.89
N PRO A 117 1.92 -19.05 -8.30
CA PRO A 117 1.14 -17.89 -8.76
C PRO A 117 0.43 -18.17 -10.09
N LEU A 118 1.07 -18.94 -10.98
CA LEU A 118 0.51 -19.21 -12.31
C LEU A 118 -0.71 -20.12 -12.21
N THR A 119 -0.65 -21.18 -11.40
CA THR A 119 -1.80 -22.06 -11.22
C THR A 119 -2.93 -21.37 -10.46
N ALA A 120 -2.61 -20.55 -9.44
CA ALA A 120 -3.62 -19.76 -8.73
C ALA A 120 -4.39 -18.82 -9.69
N LEU A 121 -3.67 -18.09 -10.54
CA LEU A 121 -4.28 -17.21 -11.55
C LEU A 121 -5.11 -17.99 -12.57
N ARG A 122 -4.59 -19.13 -13.08
CA ARG A 122 -5.33 -19.98 -14.04
C ARG A 122 -6.63 -20.52 -13.46
N ARG A 123 -6.63 -21.00 -12.22
CA ARG A 123 -7.84 -21.50 -11.54
C ARG A 123 -8.85 -20.37 -11.30
N GLY A 124 -8.37 -19.20 -10.88
CA GLY A 124 -9.22 -18.01 -10.71
C GLY A 124 -9.86 -17.56 -12.01
N ALA A 125 -9.09 -17.47 -13.09
CA ALA A 125 -9.57 -17.10 -14.41
C ALA A 125 -10.60 -18.11 -14.96
N ALA A 126 -10.34 -19.41 -14.82
CA ALA A 126 -11.26 -20.46 -15.25
C ALA A 126 -12.62 -20.40 -14.51
N ALA A 127 -12.61 -19.92 -13.25
CA ALA A 127 -13.81 -19.76 -12.45
C ALA A 127 -14.43 -18.34 -12.52
N ALA A 128 -13.85 -17.40 -13.25
CA ALA A 128 -14.28 -15.99 -13.28
C ALA A 128 -15.74 -15.81 -13.72
N GLY A 129 -16.24 -16.65 -14.63
CA GLY A 129 -17.63 -16.62 -15.09
C GLY A 129 -18.67 -17.05 -14.05
N SER A 130 -18.25 -17.65 -12.93
CA SER A 130 -19.14 -18.14 -11.88
C SER A 130 -19.30 -17.16 -10.70
N GLY A 131 -18.61 -16.02 -10.74
CA GLY A 131 -18.63 -14.99 -9.70
C GLY A 131 -17.27 -14.74 -9.03
N ALA A 132 -17.14 -13.60 -8.34
CA ALA A 132 -15.87 -13.21 -7.72
C ALA A 132 -15.48 -14.12 -6.54
N GLU A 133 -16.44 -14.51 -5.71
CA GLU A 133 -16.16 -15.37 -4.54
C GLU A 133 -15.74 -16.78 -4.95
N THR A 134 -16.37 -17.36 -5.97
CA THR A 134 -15.99 -18.68 -6.52
C THR A 134 -14.64 -18.61 -7.22
N ALA A 135 -14.36 -17.54 -7.98
CA ALA A 135 -13.06 -17.32 -8.59
C ALA A 135 -11.93 -17.24 -7.57
N ILE A 136 -12.11 -16.45 -6.49
CA ILE A 136 -11.12 -16.35 -5.40
C ILE A 136 -10.91 -17.70 -4.71
N ARG A 137 -12.00 -18.44 -4.44
CA ARG A 137 -11.94 -19.75 -3.79
C ARG A 137 -11.22 -20.79 -4.66
N ALA A 138 -11.41 -20.74 -5.98
CA ALA A 138 -10.71 -21.58 -6.94
C ALA A 138 -9.22 -21.22 -7.01
N ALA A 139 -8.88 -19.92 -6.97
CA ALA A 139 -7.51 -19.44 -6.97
C ALA A 139 -6.72 -19.81 -5.71
N LEU A 140 -7.39 -19.83 -4.54
CA LEU A 140 -6.77 -19.99 -3.23
C LEU A 140 -7.33 -21.20 -2.46
N PRO A 141 -7.04 -22.44 -2.90
CA PRO A 141 -7.54 -23.63 -2.23
C PRO A 141 -7.02 -23.70 -0.79
N GLY A 142 -7.90 -24.07 0.15
CA GLY A 142 -7.57 -24.18 1.57
C GLY A 142 -7.57 -22.85 2.35
N VAL A 143 -7.67 -21.70 1.69
CA VAL A 143 -7.80 -20.41 2.39
C VAL A 143 -9.26 -20.13 2.71
N SER A 144 -9.55 -19.80 3.97
CA SER A 144 -10.90 -19.41 4.39
C SER A 144 -11.30 -18.07 3.76
N MET A 145 -12.46 -18.02 3.11
CA MET A 145 -13.03 -16.78 2.56
C MET A 145 -13.26 -15.70 3.63
N ALA A 146 -13.44 -16.09 4.90
CA ALA A 146 -13.54 -15.14 5.99
C ALA A 146 -12.24 -14.35 6.20
N LEU A 147 -11.07 -14.98 6.02
CA LEU A 147 -9.78 -14.32 6.10
C LEU A 147 -9.57 -13.36 4.94
N VAL A 148 -9.96 -13.76 3.72
CA VAL A 148 -9.90 -12.88 2.54
C VAL A 148 -10.78 -11.65 2.76
N LYS A 149 -12.02 -11.83 3.21
CA LYS A 149 -12.96 -10.72 3.49
C LYS A 149 -12.43 -9.79 4.59
N ARG A 150 -11.86 -10.34 5.67
CA ARG A 150 -11.23 -9.54 6.74
C ARG A 150 -10.01 -8.77 6.26
N GLY A 151 -9.12 -9.43 5.52
CA GLY A 151 -7.94 -8.79 4.94
C GLY A 151 -8.30 -7.70 3.93
N GLY A 152 -9.32 -7.94 3.10
CA GLY A 152 -9.88 -6.94 2.19
C GLY A 152 -10.48 -5.74 2.95
N ALA A 153 -11.26 -5.98 4.00
CA ALA A 153 -11.81 -4.91 4.84
C ALA A 153 -10.69 -4.09 5.51
N GLY A 154 -9.64 -4.74 6.00
CA GLY A 154 -8.45 -4.07 6.53
C GLY A 154 -7.74 -3.22 5.49
N ALA A 155 -7.60 -3.72 4.25
CA ALA A 155 -6.98 -3.00 3.15
C ALA A 155 -7.79 -1.74 2.78
N VAL A 156 -9.13 -1.85 2.73
CA VAL A 156 -10.02 -0.71 2.52
C VAL A 156 -9.91 0.31 3.66
N ALA A 157 -9.88 -0.14 4.92
CA ALA A 157 -9.69 0.73 6.06
C ALA A 157 -8.33 1.45 6.03
N ALA A 158 -7.25 0.74 5.68
CA ALA A 158 -5.93 1.33 5.51
C ALA A 158 -5.92 2.38 4.39
N ALA A 159 -6.55 2.10 3.24
CA ALA A 159 -6.67 3.06 2.14
C ALA A 159 -7.45 4.32 2.57
N ALA A 160 -8.58 4.15 3.25
CA ALA A 160 -9.38 5.27 3.77
C ALA A 160 -8.59 6.12 4.77
N LEU A 161 -7.88 5.48 5.71
CA LEU A 161 -7.02 6.18 6.69
C LEU A 161 -5.85 6.89 6.02
N ALA A 162 -5.26 6.32 4.96
CA ALA A 162 -4.21 6.97 4.19
C ALA A 162 -4.73 8.24 3.47
N LEU A 163 -5.93 8.19 2.89
CA LEU A 163 -6.57 9.36 2.28
C LEU A 163 -6.91 10.45 3.32
N CYS A 164 -7.47 10.05 4.47
CA CYS A 164 -7.71 10.97 5.59
C CYS A 164 -6.41 11.60 6.10
N SER A 165 -5.35 10.79 6.22
CA SER A 165 -4.00 11.23 6.60
C SER A 165 -3.44 12.26 5.61
N LEU A 166 -3.62 12.05 4.30
CA LEU A 166 -3.18 12.99 3.27
C LEU A 166 -3.94 14.33 3.36
N PHE A 167 -5.26 14.27 3.50
CA PHE A 167 -6.08 15.47 3.71
C PHE A 167 -5.66 16.23 4.98
N TRP A 168 -5.41 15.50 6.07
CA TRP A 168 -4.98 16.09 7.34
C TRP A 168 -3.58 16.71 7.26
N ALA A 169 -2.65 16.08 6.52
CA ALA A 169 -1.33 16.62 6.24
C ALA A 169 -1.40 17.94 5.45
N ALA A 170 -2.29 18.03 4.46
CA ALA A 170 -2.53 19.28 3.72
C ALA A 170 -3.05 20.40 4.64
N LEU A 171 -3.98 20.08 5.56
CA LEU A 171 -4.44 21.04 6.57
C LEU A 171 -3.30 21.50 7.48
N GLY A 172 -2.41 20.58 7.90
CA GLY A 172 -1.22 20.90 8.69
C GLY A 172 -0.28 21.86 7.97
N ALA A 173 -0.06 21.64 6.66
CA ALA A 173 0.75 22.53 5.83
C ALA A 173 0.19 23.97 5.80
N LEU A 174 -1.14 24.13 5.75
CA LEU A 174 -1.81 25.43 5.80
C LEU A 174 -1.74 26.09 7.19
N LEU A 175 -1.62 25.31 8.26
CA LEU A 175 -1.51 25.80 9.64
C LEU A 175 -0.08 26.26 10.00
N LEU A 176 0.95 25.76 9.31
CA LEU A 176 2.35 26.12 9.59
C LEU A 176 2.62 27.64 9.51
N PRO A 177 2.17 28.38 8.48
CA PRO A 177 2.36 29.84 8.45
C PRO A 177 1.69 30.55 9.63
N VAL A 178 0.50 30.11 10.04
CA VAL A 178 -0.22 30.68 11.19
C VAL A 178 0.54 30.44 12.50
N ALA A 179 1.11 29.24 12.66
CA ALA A 179 1.97 28.91 13.80
C ALA A 179 3.25 29.77 13.83
N ALA A 180 3.86 30.05 12.66
CA ALA A 180 5.03 30.92 12.57
C ALA A 180 4.73 32.36 13.02
N LEU A 181 3.57 32.90 12.63
CA LEU A 181 3.16 34.26 12.98
C LEU A 181 2.73 34.41 14.45
N SER A 182 2.29 33.34 15.09
CA SER A 182 1.81 33.35 16.48
C SER A 182 2.92 33.16 17.53
N GLY A 183 4.20 33.13 17.13
CA GLY A 183 5.32 32.96 18.05
C GLY A 183 5.41 31.55 18.65
N CYS A 184 4.94 30.53 17.91
CA CYS A 184 5.00 29.15 18.35
C CYS A 184 6.46 28.73 18.67
N PRO A 185 6.71 27.90 19.71
CA PRO A 185 8.05 27.41 20.00
C PRO A 185 8.70 26.77 18.77
N VAL A 186 9.95 27.15 18.48
CA VAL A 186 10.71 26.70 17.30
C VAL A 186 10.74 25.17 17.19
N VAL A 187 10.84 24.46 18.32
CA VAL A 187 10.82 22.99 18.37
C VAL A 187 9.49 22.41 17.87
N ALA A 188 8.36 23.03 18.23
CA ALA A 188 7.03 22.63 17.75
C ALA A 188 6.92 22.78 16.23
N PHE A 189 7.33 23.97 15.76
CA PHE A 189 7.27 24.33 14.35
C PHE A 189 8.13 23.42 13.48
N LEU A 190 9.39 23.19 13.88
CA LEU A 190 10.30 22.31 13.16
C LEU A 190 9.79 20.86 13.12
N THR A 191 9.30 20.35 14.26
CA THR A 191 8.77 18.98 14.30
C THR A 191 7.57 18.82 13.38
N CYS A 192 6.61 19.75 13.44
CA CYS A 192 5.44 19.72 12.56
C CYS A 192 5.82 19.85 11.09
N SER A 193 6.82 20.68 10.77
CA SER A 193 7.33 20.84 9.40
C SER A 193 7.94 19.54 8.86
N VAL A 194 8.74 18.84 9.68
CA VAL A 194 9.33 17.55 9.32
C VAL A 194 8.24 16.50 9.10
N VAL A 195 7.26 16.41 10.00
CA VAL A 195 6.13 15.46 9.90
C VAL A 195 5.31 15.70 8.63
N VAL A 196 4.92 16.94 8.37
CA VAL A 196 4.18 17.31 7.14
C VAL A 196 5.01 16.99 5.90
N GLY A 197 6.31 17.33 5.90
CA GLY A 197 7.22 17.04 4.78
C GLY A 197 7.37 15.55 4.51
N LEU A 198 7.57 14.74 5.54
CA LEU A 198 7.66 13.28 5.43
C LEU A 198 6.36 12.67 4.91
N ARG A 199 5.20 13.15 5.36
CA ARG A 199 3.90 12.66 4.88
C ARG A 199 3.63 13.02 3.42
N LEU A 200 3.85 14.26 3.03
CA LEU A 200 3.70 14.68 1.64
C LEU A 200 4.69 13.94 0.72
N GLY A 201 5.93 13.75 1.19
CA GLY A 201 6.97 13.02 0.46
C GLY A 201 6.68 11.53 0.30
N SER A 202 6.15 10.87 1.33
CA SER A 202 5.82 9.44 1.32
C SER A 202 4.50 9.11 0.61
N THR A 203 3.55 10.04 0.57
CA THR A 203 2.26 9.86 -0.12
C THR A 203 2.33 10.15 -1.62
N ALA A 204 3.20 11.06 -2.06
CA ALA A 204 3.41 11.37 -3.47
C ALA A 204 3.69 10.12 -4.37
N PRO A 205 4.57 9.16 -3.99
CA PRO A 205 4.76 7.95 -4.77
C PRO A 205 3.56 7.01 -4.72
N LEU A 206 2.77 6.98 -3.63
CA LEU A 206 1.55 6.18 -3.56
C LEU A 206 0.47 6.68 -4.52
N VAL A 207 0.31 8.01 -4.65
CA VAL A 207 -0.63 8.60 -5.61
C VAL A 207 -0.23 8.26 -7.06
N ARG A 208 1.07 8.26 -7.38
CA ARG A 208 1.58 7.85 -8.70
C ARG A 208 1.38 6.37 -9.03
N LEU A 209 1.19 5.52 -8.02
CA LEU A 209 0.86 4.10 -8.25
C LEU A 209 -0.63 3.88 -8.52
N CYS A 210 -1.49 4.84 -8.13
CA CYS A 210 -2.93 4.78 -8.35
C CYS A 210 -3.40 5.52 -9.60
N ALA A 211 -2.59 6.43 -10.15
CA ALA A 211 -2.85 7.18 -11.39
C ALA A 211 -2.29 6.43 -12.61
#